data_AF-A0A970WAE6-F1
#
_entry.id   AF-A0A970WAE6-F1
#
_cell.length_a   1.000
_cell.length_b   1.000
_cell.length_c   1.000
_cell.angle_alpha   90.00
_cell.angle_beta   90.00
_cell.angle_gamma   90.00
#
_symmetry.space_group_name_H-M   'P 1'
#
loop_
_entity.id
_entity.type
_entity.pdbx_description
1 polymer ?
#
loop_
_entity_poly.entity_id
_entity_poly.type
_entity_poly.pdbx_seq_one_letter_code
_entity_poly.pdbx_strand_id
1 'polypeptide(L)'
;MNKSLLENRPLASVVLVLAVVISIFGIGGGKLSSIGKKAEAYFAENIMGDITVREAAAGTFLDATKQSVGGTDAYSAVEKAVAQLEKADGASEIYKANVQLTSAVELLYGEYCAKNGEPKTGSVEQEQLSELRSRDAIISHSTQEYNDLARDAEEKMSGFPASLIASVTGSKVTQFA
;
A
#
# COMPACT_ATOMS: atom_id res chain seq x y z
N MET A 1 -22.70 54.94 -8.26
CA MET A 1 -23.56 53.94 -8.93
C MET A 1 -23.21 52.58 -8.37
N ASN A 2 -23.76 52.23 -7.20
CA ASN A 2 -23.51 50.95 -6.54
C ASN A 2 -24.81 50.16 -6.54
N LYS A 3 -25.00 49.26 -7.51
CA LYS A 3 -26.02 48.22 -7.39
C LYS A 3 -25.52 47.26 -6.33
N SER A 4 -26.22 47.24 -5.20
CA SER A 4 -25.98 46.30 -4.12
C SER A 4 -26.02 44.87 -4.68
N LEU A 5 -25.11 44.01 -4.23
CA LEU A 5 -25.02 42.59 -4.63
C LEU A 5 -26.36 41.83 -4.45
N LEU A 6 -27.31 42.41 -3.72
CA LEU A 6 -28.65 41.89 -3.45
C LEU A 6 -29.70 42.13 -4.56
N GLU A 7 -29.49 43.08 -5.49
CA GLU A 7 -30.54 43.46 -6.46
C GLU A 7 -30.49 42.71 -7.81
N ASN A 8 -29.38 42.06 -8.12
CA ASN A 8 -29.24 41.26 -9.33
C ASN A 8 -29.53 39.79 -9.03
N ARG A 9 -30.81 39.38 -9.12
CA ARG A 9 -31.27 37.98 -8.95
C ARG A 9 -30.32 36.91 -9.57
N PRO A 10 -29.79 37.05 -10.81
CA PRO A 10 -28.86 36.08 -11.35
C PRO A 10 -27.48 36.10 -10.68
N LEU A 11 -26.98 37.28 -10.27
CA LEU A 11 -25.70 37.41 -9.55
C LEU A 11 -25.80 36.83 -8.13
N ALA A 12 -26.94 37.05 -7.46
CA ALA A 12 -27.22 36.46 -6.15
C ALA A 12 -27.30 34.93 -6.23
N SER A 13 -27.89 34.36 -7.28
CA SER A 13 -27.90 32.91 -7.52
C SER A 13 -26.49 32.36 -7.76
N VAL A 14 -25.65 33.04 -8.54
CA VAL A 14 -24.27 32.62 -8.79
C VAL A 14 -23.44 32.68 -7.52
N VAL A 15 -23.54 33.77 -6.73
CA VAL A 15 -22.82 33.90 -5.45
C VAL A 15 -23.27 32.86 -4.43
N LEU A 16 -24.57 32.55 -4.38
CA LEU A 16 -25.11 31.48 -3.53
C LEU A 16 -24.56 30.11 -3.92
N VAL A 17 -24.55 29.78 -5.21
CA VAL A 17 -23.99 28.52 -5.72
C VAL A 17 -22.49 28.45 -5.39
N LEU A 18 -21.74 29.53 -5.58
CA LEU A 18 -20.32 29.59 -5.25
C LEU A 18 -20.05 29.41 -3.75
N ALA A 19 -20.88 30.02 -2.89
CA ALA A 19 -20.77 29.87 -1.43
C ALA A 19 -21.13 28.44 -0.98
N VAL A 20 -22.13 27.80 -1.61
CA VAL A 20 -22.48 26.40 -1.38
C VAL A 20 -21.35 25.47 -1.82
N VAL A 21 -20.73 25.73 -2.98
CA VAL A 21 -19.54 24.99 -3.45
C VAL A 21 -18.38 25.17 -2.47
N ILE A 22 -18.00 26.39 -2.11
CA ILE A 22 -16.88 26.66 -1.19
C ILE A 22 -17.11 26.02 0.19
N SER A 23 -18.33 26.04 0.72
CA SER A 23 -18.65 25.39 2.01
C SER A 23 -18.57 23.87 1.95
N ILE A 24 -18.98 23.26 0.84
CA ILE A 24 -18.84 21.82 0.59
C ILE A 24 -17.36 21.42 0.51
N PHE A 25 -16.55 22.13 -0.28
CA PHE A 25 -15.13 21.79 -0.49
C PHE A 25 -14.23 22.16 0.70
N GLY A 26 -14.49 23.28 1.39
CA GLY A 26 -13.62 23.80 2.46
C GLY A 26 -13.67 22.99 3.76
N ILE A 27 -14.87 22.58 4.20
CA ILE A 27 -15.04 21.82 5.46
C ILE A 27 -15.00 20.30 5.18
N GLY A 28 -15.51 19.86 4.03
CA GLY A 28 -15.54 18.44 3.62
C GLY A 28 -14.16 17.89 3.24
N GLY A 29 -13.33 18.65 2.54
CA GLY A 29 -12.00 18.21 2.08
C GLY A 29 -11.02 17.94 3.22
N GLY A 30 -11.03 18.76 4.28
CA GLY A 30 -10.20 18.55 5.47
C GLY A 30 -10.53 17.24 6.19
N LYS A 31 -11.82 16.92 6.35
CA LYS A 31 -12.28 15.67 6.96
C LYS A 31 -12.08 14.45 6.06
N LEU A 32 -12.21 14.58 4.74
CA LEU A 32 -11.91 13.48 3.82
C LEU A 32 -10.43 13.10 3.84
N SER A 33 -9.54 14.11 3.87
CA SER A 33 -8.11 13.87 3.95
C SER A 33 -7.69 13.16 5.24
N SER A 34 -8.46 13.29 6.34
CA SER A 34 -8.15 12.61 7.61
C SER A 34 -8.70 11.19 7.69
N ILE A 35 -9.71 10.86 6.88
CA ILE A 35 -10.30 9.52 6.84
C ILE A 35 -9.33 8.52 6.20
N GLY A 36 -8.71 8.89 5.07
CA GLY A 36 -7.70 8.04 4.44
C GLY A 36 -6.42 7.89 5.24
N LYS A 37 -6.04 8.96 5.97
CA LYS A 37 -4.86 8.97 6.86
C LYS A 37 -4.89 7.90 7.95
N LYS A 38 -6.05 7.39 8.36
CA LYS A 38 -6.12 6.32 9.37
C LYS A 38 -5.59 4.99 8.84
N ALA A 39 -6.03 4.58 7.65
CA ALA A 39 -5.54 3.37 7.01
C ALA A 39 -4.05 3.52 6.64
N GLU A 40 -3.64 4.69 6.14
CA GLU A 40 -2.23 4.98 5.84
C GLU A 40 -1.35 4.97 7.10
N ALA A 41 -1.79 5.59 8.19
CA ALA A 41 -1.06 5.58 9.46
C ALA A 41 -0.96 4.16 10.02
N TYR A 42 -2.06 3.40 10.01
CA TYR A 42 -2.05 2.01 10.44
C TYR A 42 -1.05 1.17 9.62
N PHE A 43 -1.05 1.33 8.30
CA PHE A 43 -0.08 0.67 7.42
C PHE A 43 1.37 1.05 7.75
N ALA A 44 1.64 2.33 7.92
CA ALA A 44 2.98 2.83 8.26
C ALA A 44 3.47 2.30 9.61
N GLU A 45 2.58 2.22 10.61
CA GLU A 45 2.92 1.81 11.98
C GLU A 45 3.01 0.29 12.16
N ASN A 46 2.20 -0.50 11.44
CA ASN A 46 1.98 -1.92 11.74
C ASN A 46 2.38 -2.87 10.60
N ILE A 47 2.72 -2.36 9.42
CA ILE A 47 3.00 -3.21 8.24
C ILE A 47 4.31 -2.79 7.54
N MET A 48 4.54 -1.49 7.34
CA MET A 48 5.67 -1.00 6.56
C MET A 48 7.02 -1.49 7.12
N GLY A 49 7.20 -1.42 8.44
CA GLY A 49 8.45 -1.85 9.09
C GLY A 49 8.80 -3.30 8.79
N ASP A 50 7.82 -4.20 8.85
CA ASP A 50 8.02 -5.62 8.53
C ASP A 50 8.30 -5.83 7.04
N ILE A 51 7.67 -5.06 6.14
CA ILE A 51 7.96 -5.12 4.68
C ILE A 51 9.41 -4.71 4.40
N THR A 52 9.90 -3.65 5.03
CA THR A 52 11.30 -3.21 4.88
C THR A 52 12.28 -4.28 5.36
N VAL A 53 11.98 -4.96 6.47
CA VAL A 53 12.80 -6.08 6.95
C VAL A 53 12.78 -7.25 5.95
N ARG A 54 11.62 -7.54 5.34
CA ARG A 54 11.51 -8.58 4.30
C ARG A 54 12.30 -8.25 3.06
N GLU A 55 12.27 -7.01 2.61
CA GLU A 55 13.06 -6.57 1.46
C GLU A 55 14.56 -6.82 1.68
N ALA A 56 15.08 -6.43 2.86
CA ALA A 56 16.47 -6.68 3.24
C ALA A 56 16.80 -8.18 3.36
N ALA A 57 15.89 -8.97 3.96
CA ALA A 57 16.06 -10.41 4.08
C ALA A 57 16.05 -11.10 2.71
N ALA A 58 15.20 -10.66 1.78
CA ALA A 58 15.16 -11.16 0.40
C ALA A 58 16.46 -10.86 -0.35
N GLY A 59 17.01 -9.65 -0.20
CA GLY A 59 18.32 -9.30 -0.77
C GLY A 59 19.43 -10.22 -0.24
N THR A 60 19.46 -10.45 1.07
CA THR A 60 20.46 -11.34 1.69
C THR A 60 20.27 -12.80 1.25
N PHE A 61 19.02 -13.26 1.11
CA PHE A 61 18.71 -14.60 0.61
C PHE A 61 19.14 -14.79 -0.86
N LEU A 62 18.94 -13.77 -1.71
CA LEU A 62 19.45 -13.76 -3.08
C LEU A 62 20.98 -13.91 -3.09
N ASP A 63 21.70 -13.09 -2.32
CA ASP A 63 23.16 -13.16 -2.27
C ASP A 63 23.68 -14.53 -1.81
N ALA A 64 23.05 -15.10 -0.78
CA ALA A 64 23.42 -16.41 -0.26
C ALA A 64 23.14 -17.57 -1.25
N THR A 65 22.09 -17.45 -2.07
CA THR A 65 21.67 -18.51 -3.00
C THR A 65 22.25 -18.35 -4.42
N LYS A 66 22.84 -17.20 -4.72
CA LYS A 66 23.32 -16.80 -6.06
C LYS A 66 24.25 -17.81 -6.73
N GLN A 67 25.16 -18.43 -5.99
CA GLN A 67 26.10 -19.38 -6.59
C GLN A 67 25.41 -20.63 -7.15
N SER A 68 24.30 -21.06 -6.53
CA SER A 68 23.62 -22.31 -6.88
C SER A 68 22.45 -22.11 -7.84
N VAL A 69 21.69 -21.03 -7.66
CA VAL A 69 20.45 -20.76 -8.39
C VAL A 69 20.45 -19.39 -9.07
N GLY A 70 21.58 -18.68 -9.08
CA GLY A 70 21.72 -17.44 -9.85
C GLY A 70 21.42 -17.67 -11.33
N GLY A 71 20.65 -16.75 -11.91
CA GLY A 71 20.26 -16.77 -13.33
C GLY A 71 19.10 -17.72 -13.66
N THR A 72 18.47 -18.38 -12.67
CA THR A 72 17.19 -19.05 -12.90
C THR A 72 16.04 -18.05 -12.95
N ASP A 73 14.92 -18.47 -13.54
CA ASP A 73 13.71 -17.66 -13.58
C ASP A 73 13.18 -17.35 -12.17
N ALA A 74 13.29 -18.29 -11.23
CA ALA A 74 12.91 -18.08 -9.84
C ALA A 74 13.78 -17.02 -9.15
N TYR A 75 15.09 -17.04 -9.39
CA TYR A 75 16.00 -16.02 -8.87
C TYR A 75 15.63 -14.63 -9.39
N SER A 76 15.44 -14.51 -10.72
CA SER A 76 15.00 -13.25 -11.33
C SER A 76 13.58 -12.82 -10.93
N ALA A 77 12.71 -13.75 -10.52
CA ALA A 77 11.39 -13.40 -9.99
C ALA A 77 11.48 -12.70 -8.64
N VAL A 78 12.39 -13.14 -7.75
CA VAL A 78 12.64 -12.48 -6.47
C VAL A 78 13.26 -11.09 -6.69
N GLU A 79 14.24 -10.96 -7.59
CA GLU A 79 14.82 -9.65 -7.96
C GLU A 79 13.74 -8.67 -8.45
N LYS A 80 12.83 -9.14 -9.31
CA LYS A 80 11.71 -8.33 -9.81
C LYS A 80 10.75 -7.93 -8.69
N ALA A 81 10.44 -8.82 -7.76
CA ALA A 81 9.55 -8.51 -6.65
C ALA A 81 10.16 -7.48 -5.69
N VAL A 82 11.46 -7.57 -5.40
CA VAL A 82 12.20 -6.55 -4.62
C VAL A 82 12.20 -5.22 -5.36
N ALA A 83 12.53 -5.20 -6.65
CA ALA A 83 12.52 -3.96 -7.44
C ALA A 83 11.11 -3.36 -7.61
N GLN A 84 10.05 -4.16 -7.47
CA GLN A 84 8.67 -3.66 -7.41
C GLN A 84 8.36 -3.04 -6.05
N LEU A 85 8.83 -3.61 -4.95
CA LEU A 85 8.67 -3.02 -3.61
C LEU A 85 9.31 -1.63 -3.54
N GLU A 86 10.53 -1.47 -4.07
CA GLU A 86 11.26 -0.19 -4.11
C GLU A 86 10.53 0.91 -4.91
N LYS A 87 9.72 0.51 -5.90
CA LYS A 87 9.04 1.43 -6.82
C LYS A 87 7.55 1.61 -6.52
N ALA A 88 6.99 0.74 -5.69
CA ALA A 88 5.58 0.74 -5.39
C ALA A 88 5.18 2.03 -4.66
N ASP A 89 4.09 2.64 -5.10
CA ASP A 89 3.55 3.84 -4.48
C ASP A 89 2.24 3.52 -3.77
N GLY A 90 2.19 3.86 -2.49
CA GLY A 90 1.05 3.58 -1.62
C GLY A 90 0.93 2.13 -1.14
N ALA A 91 0.14 1.96 -0.09
CA ALA A 91 0.05 0.71 0.66
C ALA A 91 -0.37 -0.51 -0.19
N SER A 92 -1.29 -0.32 -1.13
CA SER A 92 -1.84 -1.41 -1.96
C SER A 92 -0.80 -1.99 -2.93
N GLU A 93 -0.01 -1.13 -3.59
CA GLU A 93 1.05 -1.59 -4.49
C GLU A 93 2.17 -2.28 -3.72
N ILE A 94 2.55 -1.72 -2.57
CA ILE A 94 3.57 -2.29 -1.69
C ILE A 94 3.13 -3.67 -1.19
N TYR A 95 1.89 -3.81 -0.72
CA TYR A 95 1.36 -5.11 -0.28
C TYR A 95 1.33 -6.13 -1.43
N LYS A 96 0.89 -5.71 -2.62
CA LYS A 96 0.86 -6.58 -3.80
C LYS A 96 2.26 -7.05 -4.21
N ALA A 97 3.27 -6.19 -4.14
CA ALA A 97 4.66 -6.56 -4.40
C ALA A 97 5.19 -7.52 -3.32
N ASN A 98 4.80 -7.32 -2.05
CA ASN A 98 5.12 -8.23 -0.95
C ASN A 98 4.52 -9.64 -1.14
N VAL A 99 3.27 -9.75 -1.61
CA VAL A 99 2.66 -11.07 -1.92
C VAL A 99 3.39 -11.77 -3.07
N GLN A 100 3.80 -11.01 -4.10
CA GLN A 100 4.63 -11.54 -5.19
C GLN A 100 6.00 -12.02 -4.66
N LEU A 101 6.59 -11.29 -3.73
CA LEU A 101 7.85 -11.67 -3.08
C LEU A 101 7.71 -13.02 -2.36
N THR A 102 6.63 -13.24 -1.59
CA THR A 102 6.37 -14.53 -0.93
C THR A 102 6.41 -15.68 -1.94
N SER A 103 5.64 -15.55 -3.02
CA SER A 103 5.57 -16.61 -4.05
C SER A 103 6.91 -16.85 -4.74
N ALA A 104 7.64 -15.78 -5.07
CA ALA A 104 8.94 -15.87 -5.72
C ALA A 104 10.00 -16.52 -4.83
N VAL A 105 10.03 -16.18 -3.53
CA VAL A 105 10.97 -16.74 -2.56
C VAL A 105 10.75 -18.24 -2.37
N GLU A 106 9.49 -18.69 -2.27
CA GLU A 106 9.19 -20.12 -2.12
C GLU A 106 9.59 -20.93 -3.36
N LEU A 107 9.40 -20.38 -4.56
CA LEU A 107 9.88 -21.00 -5.80
C LEU A 107 11.41 -21.09 -5.81
N LEU A 108 12.10 -20.00 -5.47
CA LEU A 108 13.57 -19.96 -5.41
C LEU A 108 14.12 -20.94 -4.37
N TYR A 109 13.47 -21.03 -3.21
CA TYR A 109 13.80 -22.00 -2.17
C TYR A 109 13.66 -23.44 -2.67
N GLY A 110 12.56 -23.76 -3.37
CA GLY A 110 12.37 -25.09 -3.97
C GLY A 110 13.47 -25.46 -4.96
N GLU A 111 13.86 -24.54 -5.84
CA GLU A 111 14.98 -24.74 -6.78
C GLU A 111 16.33 -24.90 -6.06
N TYR A 112 16.56 -24.09 -5.03
CA TYR A 112 17.77 -24.20 -4.22
C TYR A 112 17.85 -25.58 -3.56
N CYS A 113 16.77 -26.05 -2.93
CA CYS A 113 16.70 -27.36 -2.29
C CYS A 113 16.93 -28.50 -3.28
N ALA A 114 16.38 -28.41 -4.50
CA ALA A 114 16.59 -29.41 -5.52
C ALA A 114 18.07 -29.59 -5.92
N LYS A 115 18.88 -28.52 -5.82
CA LYS A 115 20.31 -28.55 -6.16
C LYS A 115 21.23 -28.84 -4.97
N ASN A 116 20.88 -28.34 -3.78
CA ASN A 116 21.79 -28.31 -2.63
C ASN A 116 21.30 -29.15 -1.43
N GLY A 117 20.06 -29.65 -1.48
CA GLY A 117 19.34 -30.13 -0.30
C GLY A 117 18.82 -28.97 0.55
N GLU A 118 18.14 -29.30 1.65
CA GLU A 118 17.65 -28.28 2.58
C GLU A 118 18.80 -27.49 3.22
N PRO A 119 18.66 -26.16 3.40
CA PRO A 119 19.58 -25.35 4.17
C PRO A 119 19.81 -25.92 5.57
N LYS A 120 21.06 -25.88 6.02
CA LYS A 120 21.41 -26.30 7.38
C LYS A 120 20.89 -25.29 8.40
N THR A 121 20.49 -25.76 9.57
CA THR A 121 20.13 -24.89 10.69
C THR A 121 21.27 -23.91 11.01
N GLY A 122 20.96 -22.62 11.10
CA GLY A 122 21.94 -21.55 11.33
C GLY A 122 22.75 -21.16 10.09
N SER A 123 22.38 -21.62 8.90
CA SER A 123 22.90 -21.06 7.65
C SER A 123 22.17 -19.77 7.30
N VAL A 124 22.82 -18.90 6.53
CA VAL A 124 22.23 -17.62 6.09
C VAL A 124 20.94 -17.86 5.32
N GLU A 125 20.90 -18.85 4.43
CA GLU A 125 19.70 -19.19 3.65
C GLU A 125 18.53 -19.58 4.56
N GLN A 126 18.80 -20.39 5.59
CA GLN A 126 17.77 -20.82 6.54
C GLN A 126 17.26 -19.67 7.40
N GLU A 127 18.16 -18.84 7.90
CA GLU A 127 17.84 -17.68 8.75
C GLU A 127 17.00 -16.67 7.97
N GLN A 128 17.43 -16.29 6.76
CA GLN A 128 16.71 -15.30 5.96
C GLN A 128 15.36 -15.83 5.46
N LEU A 129 15.26 -17.12 5.11
CA LEU A 129 13.97 -17.74 4.78
C LEU A 129 13.01 -17.72 5.98
N SER A 130 13.53 -17.96 7.19
CA SER A 130 12.72 -17.92 8.41
C SER A 130 12.25 -16.51 8.74
N GLU A 131 13.12 -15.51 8.56
CA GLU A 131 12.75 -14.09 8.72
C GLU A 131 11.66 -13.69 7.71
N LEU A 132 11.83 -14.04 6.43
CA LEU A 132 10.85 -13.76 5.37
C LEU A 132 9.46 -14.32 5.69
N ARG A 133 9.39 -15.59 6.10
CA ARG A 133 8.14 -16.27 6.48
C ARG A 133 7.53 -15.70 7.76
N SER A 134 8.37 -15.39 8.75
CA SER A 134 7.93 -14.82 10.03
C SER A 134 7.26 -13.46 9.80
N ARG A 135 7.90 -12.58 9.03
CA ARG A 135 7.35 -11.26 8.68
C ARG A 135 6.09 -11.36 7.83
N ASP A 136 6.01 -12.33 6.91
CA ASP A 136 4.77 -12.61 6.16
C ASP A 136 3.61 -12.93 7.07
N ALA A 137 3.83 -13.78 8.09
CA ALA A 137 2.82 -14.11 9.07
C ALA A 137 2.37 -12.88 9.88
N ILE A 138 3.31 -12.03 10.30
CA ILE A 138 3.00 -10.78 11.03
C ILE A 138 2.14 -9.85 10.15
N ILE A 139 2.56 -9.61 8.92
CA ILE A 139 1.84 -8.76 7.95
C ILE A 139 0.45 -9.31 7.66
N SER A 140 0.33 -10.63 7.49
CA SER A 140 -0.96 -11.29 7.25
C SER A 140 -1.93 -11.07 8.40
N HIS A 141 -1.47 -11.06 9.65
CA HIS A 141 -2.33 -10.78 10.81
C HIS A 141 -2.79 -9.31 10.87
N SER A 142 -1.97 -8.37 10.40
CA SER A 142 -2.32 -6.94 10.34
C SER A 142 -3.20 -6.57 9.13
N THR A 143 -3.33 -7.46 8.14
CA THR A 143 -4.03 -7.17 6.88
C THR A 143 -5.52 -6.91 7.07
N GLN A 144 -6.19 -7.66 7.95
CA GLN A 144 -7.63 -7.52 8.13
C GLN A 144 -8.02 -6.17 8.74
N GLU A 145 -7.30 -5.73 9.77
CA GLU A 145 -7.55 -4.42 10.40
C GLU A 145 -7.30 -3.27 9.41
N TYR A 146 -6.24 -3.35 8.59
CA TYR A 146 -6.03 -2.40 7.51
C TYR A 146 -7.21 -2.40 6.52
N ASN A 147 -7.68 -3.57 6.09
CA ASN A 147 -8.78 -3.69 5.14
C ASN A 147 -10.10 -3.15 5.71
N ASP A 148 -10.36 -3.37 6.99
CA ASP A 148 -11.51 -2.81 7.68
C ASP A 148 -11.42 -1.27 7.70
N LEU A 149 -10.26 -0.69 8.04
CA LEU A 149 -10.03 0.76 7.99
C LEU A 149 -10.14 1.33 6.56
N ALA A 150 -9.63 0.62 5.56
CA ALA A 150 -9.70 1.01 4.16
C ALA A 150 -11.15 1.00 3.64
N ARG A 151 -11.92 -0.04 3.97
CA ARG A 151 -13.35 -0.13 3.65
C ARG A 151 -14.15 0.98 4.33
N ASP A 152 -13.85 1.23 5.60
CA ASP A 152 -14.45 2.33 6.38
C ASP A 152 -14.16 3.71 5.78
N ALA A 153 -13.00 3.87 5.15
CA ALA A 153 -12.61 5.09 4.46
C ALA A 153 -13.34 5.21 3.12
N GLU A 154 -13.37 4.13 2.34
CA GLU A 154 -14.06 4.05 1.06
C GLU A 154 -15.56 4.36 1.18
N GLU A 155 -16.25 3.77 2.15
CA GLU A 155 -17.67 4.01 2.39
C GLU A 155 -17.93 5.51 2.66
N LYS A 156 -17.11 6.13 3.52
CA LYS A 156 -17.25 7.56 3.85
C LYS A 156 -16.91 8.47 2.68
N MET A 157 -15.99 8.06 1.80
CA MET A 157 -15.63 8.80 0.58
C MET A 157 -16.65 8.62 -0.55
N SER A 158 -17.46 7.57 -0.52
CA SER A 158 -18.45 7.27 -1.57
C SER A 158 -19.73 8.12 -1.50
N GLY A 159 -20.05 8.71 -0.34
CA GLY A 159 -21.26 9.51 -0.14
C GLY A 159 -21.21 10.90 -0.79
N PHE A 160 -22.37 11.50 -1.08
CA PHE A 160 -22.43 12.90 -1.56
C PHE A 160 -22.33 13.88 -0.36
N PRO A 161 -21.53 14.96 -0.43
CA PRO A 161 -20.69 15.42 -1.55
C PRO A 161 -19.23 14.91 -1.52
N ALA A 162 -18.88 14.04 -0.57
CA ALA A 162 -17.54 13.50 -0.38
C ALA A 162 -16.94 12.87 -1.66
N SER A 163 -17.75 12.16 -2.45
CA SER A 163 -17.31 11.53 -3.69
C SER A 163 -16.83 12.52 -4.75
N LEU A 164 -17.45 13.70 -4.82
CA LEU A 164 -17.00 14.77 -5.72
C LEU A 164 -15.67 15.35 -5.24
N ILE A 165 -15.52 15.55 -3.94
CA ILE A 165 -14.27 16.06 -3.36
C ILE A 165 -13.14 15.06 -3.59
N ALA A 166 -13.36 13.78 -3.28
CA ALA A 166 -12.40 12.70 -3.51
C ALA A 166 -11.98 12.59 -4.98
N SER A 167 -12.94 12.75 -5.92
CA SER A 167 -12.64 12.74 -7.35
C SER A 167 -11.75 13.91 -7.80
N VAL A 168 -11.93 15.09 -7.20
CA VAL A 168 -11.13 16.29 -7.52
C VAL A 168 -9.77 16.26 -6.82
N THR A 169 -9.67 15.69 -5.62
CA THR A 169 -8.42 15.62 -4.85
C THR A 169 -7.59 14.36 -5.09
N GLY A 170 -8.13 13.37 -5.83
CA GLY A 170 -7.45 12.09 -6.06
C GLY A 170 -7.36 11.19 -4.82
N SER A 171 -8.13 11.48 -3.76
CA SER A 171 -8.08 10.71 -2.52
C SER A 171 -8.66 9.32 -2.74
N LYS A 172 -7.82 8.29 -2.67
CA LYS A 172 -8.21 6.87 -2.75
C LYS A 172 -7.48 6.09 -1.68
N VAL A 173 -8.23 5.24 -0.98
CA VAL A 173 -7.67 4.18 -0.15
C VAL A 173 -8.15 2.87 -0.74
N THR A 174 -7.22 1.96 -0.97
CA THR A 174 -7.50 0.66 -1.60
C THR A 174 -7.25 -0.43 -0.58
N GLN A 175 -8.22 -1.32 -0.44
CA GLN A 175 -8.08 -2.55 0.33
C GLN A 175 -7.00 -3.45 -0.30
N PHE A 176 -6.35 -4.27 0.51
CA PHE A 176 -5.51 -5.35 0.02
C PHE A 176 -6.37 -6.47 -0.57
N ALA A 177 -5.92 -7.00 -1.70
CA ALA A 177 -6.55 -8.08 -2.44
C ALA A 177 -5.83 -9.41 -2.21
#